data_AF-A0A3D2MF14-F1
#
_entry.id   AF-A0A3D2MF14-F1
#
_cell.length_a   1.000
_cell.length_b   1.000
_cell.length_c   1.000
_cell.angle_alpha   90.00
_cell.angle_beta   90.00
_cell.angle_gamma   90.00
#
_symmetry.space_group_name_H-M   'P 1'
#
loop_
_entity.id
_entity.type
_entity.pdbx_description
1 polymer ?
#
loop_
_entity_poly.entity_id
_entity_poly.type
_entity_poly.pdbx_seq_one_letter_code
_entity_poly.pdbx_strand_id
1 'polypeptide(L)'
;MLAFINGPILIYIAVIWLMGYISIIQAIPSTQALNRQQEALITDLLRLRVTHIYSEYWTCDNIIFQSDERIICAVVTNHIEPGFNRYKPYYTIVTKDPHASFVFPLGSSPAFHFPRIMAFYHQHFRRYIFDGYVVYQPMRNSNFQIDNT
;
A
#
# COMPACT_ATOMS: atom_id res chain seq x y z
N MET A 1 46.21 -24.86 25.48
CA MET A 1 45.34 -25.41 24.41
C MET A 1 44.00 -24.68 24.24
N LEU A 2 43.40 -24.09 25.27
CA LEU A 2 42.09 -23.40 25.15
C LEU A 2 42.13 -22.08 24.33
N ALA A 3 43.24 -21.34 24.34
CA ALA A 3 43.35 -20.05 23.62
C ALA A 3 43.37 -20.18 22.08
N PHE A 4 43.89 -21.30 21.55
CA PHE A 4 43.99 -21.54 20.10
C PHE A 4 42.65 -21.89 19.44
N ILE A 5 41.68 -22.38 20.22
CA ILE A 5 40.33 -22.70 19.74
C ILE A 5 39.46 -21.44 19.73
N ASN A 6 39.70 -20.51 20.66
CA ASN A 6 38.92 -19.28 20.80
C ASN A 6 39.19 -18.27 19.67
N GLY A 7 40.43 -18.14 19.20
CA GLY A 7 40.80 -17.25 18.10
C GLY A 7 40.00 -17.45 16.80
N PRO A 8 39.99 -18.66 16.20
CA PRO A 8 39.26 -18.91 14.97
C PRO A 8 37.74 -18.81 15.14
N ILE A 9 37.19 -19.18 16.31
CA ILE A 9 35.76 -19.00 16.61
C ILE A 9 35.39 -17.52 16.65
N LEU A 10 36.20 -16.67 17.29
CA LEU A 10 35.97 -15.23 17.34
C LEU A 10 36.06 -14.59 15.95
N ILE A 11 37.02 -15.02 15.13
CA ILE A 11 37.14 -14.57 13.72
C ILE A 11 35.90 -14.98 12.92
N TYR A 12 35.44 -16.23 13.08
CA TYR A 12 34.24 -16.72 12.38
C TYR A 12 32.99 -15.90 12.77
N ILE A 13 32.80 -15.62 14.07
CA ILE A 13 31.71 -14.78 14.56
C ILE A 13 31.84 -13.35 13.99
N ALA A 14 33.03 -12.77 13.99
CA ALA A 14 33.28 -11.44 13.44
C ALA A 14 32.96 -11.35 11.95
N VAL A 15 33.31 -12.39 11.17
CA VAL A 15 33.00 -12.46 9.73
C VAL A 15 31.50 -12.57 9.49
N ILE A 16 30.78 -13.39 10.24
CA ILE A 16 29.30 -13.46 10.16
C ILE A 16 28.69 -12.10 10.47
N TRP A 17 29.15 -11.44 11.54
CA TRP A 17 28.68 -10.11 11.92
C TRP A 17 28.93 -9.06 10.84
N LEU A 18 30.13 -9.03 10.26
CA LEU A 18 30.50 -8.11 9.19
C LEU A 18 29.68 -8.35 7.92
N MET A 19 29.45 -9.61 7.54
CA MET A 19 28.59 -9.93 6.40
C MET A 19 27.14 -9.48 6.63
N GLY A 20 26.61 -9.70 7.84
CA GLY A 20 25.28 -9.21 8.22
C GLY A 20 25.19 -7.69 8.16
N TYR A 21 26.20 -7.00 8.70
CA TYR A 21 26.27 -5.54 8.70
C TYR A 21 26.30 -4.94 7.28
N ILE A 22 27.16 -5.48 6.40
CA ILE A 22 27.25 -5.05 5.01
C ILE A 22 25.92 -5.27 4.28
N SER A 23 25.30 -6.44 4.47
CA SER A 23 24.00 -6.78 3.87
C SER A 23 22.91 -5.78 4.28
N ILE A 24 22.84 -5.43 5.57
CA ILE A 24 21.88 -4.44 6.08
C ILE A 24 22.14 -3.07 5.46
N ILE A 25 23.38 -2.58 5.46
CA ILE A 25 23.71 -1.27 4.89
C ILE A 25 23.34 -1.17 3.42
N GLN A 26 23.57 -2.23 2.65
CA GLN A 26 23.20 -2.26 1.23
C GLN A 26 21.68 -2.25 1.01
N ALA A 27 20.88 -2.69 1.98
CA ALA A 27 19.41 -2.66 1.92
C ALA A 27 18.80 -1.32 2.41
N ILE A 28 19.56 -0.44 3.06
CA ILE A 28 19.06 0.85 3.55
C ILE A 28 18.57 1.77 2.40
N PRO A 29 19.29 1.96 1.28
CA PRO A 29 18.85 2.88 0.24
C PRO A 29 17.53 2.49 -0.43
N SER A 30 17.31 1.19 -0.64
CA SER A 30 16.08 0.68 -1.28
C SER A 30 14.87 0.84 -0.36
N THR A 31 15.02 0.58 0.94
CA THR A 31 13.95 0.81 1.93
C THR A 31 13.62 2.29 2.08
N GLN A 32 14.62 3.17 2.10
CA GLN A 32 14.39 4.63 2.11
C GLN A 32 13.72 5.14 0.83
N ALA A 33 14.01 4.54 -0.33
CA ALA A 33 13.34 4.89 -1.57
C ALA A 33 11.84 4.53 -1.53
N LEU A 34 11.50 3.34 -1.02
CA LEU A 34 10.11 2.91 -0.86
C LEU A 34 9.32 3.81 0.11
N ASN A 35 9.94 4.20 1.24
CA ASN A 35 9.29 5.11 2.19
C ASN A 35 9.01 6.48 1.55
N ARG A 36 9.99 7.05 0.84
CA ARG A 36 9.81 8.34 0.14
C ARG A 36 8.74 8.26 -0.95
N GLN A 37 8.69 7.15 -1.68
CA GLN A 37 7.66 6.90 -2.68
C GLN A 37 6.26 6.89 -2.05
N GLN A 38 6.13 6.32 -0.85
CA GLN A 38 4.87 6.26 -0.14
C GLN A 38 4.45 7.61 0.47
N GLU A 39 5.39 8.38 1.02
CA GLU A 39 5.15 9.75 1.48
C GLU A 39 4.70 10.67 0.34
N ALA A 40 5.31 10.52 -0.84
CA ALA A 40 4.93 11.26 -2.05
C ALA A 40 3.50 10.92 -2.50
N LEU A 41 3.16 9.62 -2.55
CA LEU A 41 1.79 9.17 -2.84
C LEU A 41 0.78 9.80 -1.87
N ILE A 42 1.03 9.73 -0.56
CA ILE A 42 0.14 10.31 0.46
C ILE A 42 -0.03 11.80 0.24
N THR A 43 1.06 12.52 -0.04
CA THR A 43 1.03 13.94 -0.33
C THR A 43 0.15 14.26 -1.54
N ASP A 44 0.25 13.49 -2.62
CA ASP A 44 -0.54 13.70 -3.83
C ASP A 44 -2.02 13.33 -3.64
N LEU A 45 -2.32 12.27 -2.89
CA LEU A 45 -3.70 11.93 -2.50
C LEU A 45 -4.34 13.06 -1.68
N LEU A 46 -3.61 13.63 -0.73
CA LEU A 46 -4.09 14.75 0.09
C LEU A 46 -4.30 16.02 -0.75
N ARG A 47 -3.44 16.30 -1.74
CA ARG A 47 -3.63 17.40 -2.70
C ARG A 47 -4.89 17.22 -3.54
N LEU A 48 -5.23 15.97 -3.89
CA LEU A 48 -6.48 15.61 -4.55
C LEU A 48 -7.71 15.60 -3.61
N ARG A 49 -7.51 15.91 -2.32
CA ARG A 49 -8.53 15.87 -1.26
C ARG A 49 -9.16 14.48 -1.10
N VAL A 50 -8.37 13.44 -1.35
CA VAL A 50 -8.78 12.05 -1.12
C VAL A 50 -8.61 11.74 0.37
N THR A 51 -9.70 11.38 1.05
CA THR A 51 -9.71 11.03 2.48
C THR A 51 -10.16 9.60 2.74
N HIS A 52 -10.84 8.97 1.78
CA HIS A 52 -11.29 7.59 1.86
C HIS A 52 -10.84 6.83 0.61
N ILE A 53 -10.22 5.68 0.81
CA ILE A 53 -9.72 4.87 -0.30
C ILE A 53 -10.00 3.38 -0.14
N TYR A 54 -10.01 2.68 -1.26
CA TYR A 54 -9.88 1.24 -1.34
C TYR A 54 -8.51 0.87 -1.87
N SER A 55 -7.91 -0.17 -1.30
CA SER A 55 -6.63 -0.70 -1.79
C SER A 55 -6.44 -2.17 -1.42
N GLU A 56 -5.32 -2.76 -1.86
CA GLU A 56 -4.87 -4.03 -1.32
C GLU A 56 -4.31 -3.88 0.10
N TYR A 57 -4.14 -5.00 0.79
CA TYR A 57 -3.88 -5.06 2.23
C TYR A 57 -2.66 -4.22 2.67
N TRP A 58 -1.51 -4.37 2.01
CA TRP A 58 -0.27 -3.70 2.44
C TRP A 58 -0.30 -2.20 2.20
N THR A 59 -0.80 -1.78 1.04
CA THR A 59 -0.98 -0.37 0.70
C THR A 59 -1.97 0.29 1.66
N CYS A 60 -3.08 -0.37 1.99
CA CYS A 60 -4.05 0.14 2.96
C CYS A 60 -3.41 0.36 4.34
N ASP A 61 -2.78 -0.66 4.91
CA ASP A 61 -2.17 -0.58 6.25
C ASP A 61 -1.15 0.57 6.28
N ASN A 62 -0.24 0.63 5.31
CA ASN A 62 0.80 1.66 5.30
C ASN A 62 0.23 3.08 5.12
N ILE A 63 -0.74 3.31 4.23
CA ILE A 63 -1.31 4.64 4.00
C ILE A 63 -2.05 5.14 5.24
N ILE A 64 -2.84 4.29 5.91
CA ILE A 64 -3.56 4.68 7.13
C ILE A 64 -2.56 5.19 8.18
N PHE A 65 -1.52 4.41 8.46
CA PHE A 65 -0.55 4.76 9.51
C PHE A 65 0.32 5.96 9.12
N GLN A 66 0.86 6.00 7.91
CA GLN A 66 1.76 7.08 7.49
C GLN A 66 1.03 8.41 7.24
N SER A 67 -0.28 8.39 7.03
CA SER A 67 -1.08 9.61 6.88
C SER A 67 -1.63 10.14 8.21
N ASP A 68 -1.28 9.54 9.35
CA ASP A 68 -1.89 9.82 10.66
C ASP A 68 -3.43 9.74 10.59
N GLU A 69 -3.96 8.70 9.93
CA GLU A 69 -5.40 8.46 9.72
C GLU A 69 -6.15 9.57 8.96
N ARG A 70 -5.42 10.51 8.33
CA ARG A 70 -6.03 11.51 7.44
C ARG A 70 -6.60 10.88 6.16
N ILE A 71 -6.11 9.70 5.81
CA ILE A 71 -6.66 8.85 4.75
C ILE A 71 -7.05 7.52 5.36
N ILE A 72 -8.35 7.21 5.39
CA ILE A 72 -8.87 5.93 5.86
C ILE A 72 -8.99 4.96 4.68
N CYS A 73 -8.54 3.71 4.87
CA CYS A 73 -8.54 2.70 3.83
C CYS A 73 -9.43 1.51 4.18
N ALA A 74 -10.11 0.97 3.15
CA ALA A 74 -10.78 -0.32 3.21
C ALA A 74 -10.09 -1.29 2.24
N VAL A 75 -9.74 -2.47 2.77
CA VAL A 75 -9.04 -3.51 1.99
C VAL A 75 -10.03 -4.14 1.01
N VAL A 76 -9.59 -4.30 -0.23
CA VAL A 76 -10.28 -5.06 -1.28
C VAL A 76 -9.42 -6.19 -1.82
N THR A 77 -10.07 -7.23 -2.34
CA THR A 77 -9.40 -8.34 -3.03
C THR A 77 -8.97 -7.96 -4.45
N ASN A 78 -8.28 -8.86 -5.13
CA ASN A 78 -7.93 -8.73 -6.55
C ASN A 78 -9.16 -8.58 -7.47
N HIS A 79 -10.34 -8.96 -6.99
CA HIS A 79 -11.61 -8.88 -7.73
C HIS A 79 -12.48 -7.71 -7.28
N ILE A 80 -11.92 -6.79 -6.48
CA ILE A 80 -12.62 -5.60 -5.97
C ILE A 80 -13.78 -5.98 -5.03
N GLU A 81 -13.64 -7.11 -4.34
CA GLU A 81 -14.56 -7.57 -3.29
C GLU A 81 -14.02 -7.14 -1.91
N PRO A 82 -14.84 -7.15 -0.86
CA PRO A 82 -14.38 -6.86 0.50
C PRO A 82 -13.23 -7.78 0.92
N GLY A 83 -12.10 -7.19 1.28
CA GLY A 83 -10.91 -7.91 1.73
C GLY A 83 -10.81 -8.05 3.25
N PHE A 84 -9.61 -8.37 3.74
CA PHE A 84 -9.36 -8.57 5.18
C PHE A 84 -9.28 -7.24 5.96
N ASN A 85 -10.44 -6.75 6.38
CA ASN A 85 -10.58 -5.51 7.13
C ASN A 85 -10.60 -5.78 8.65
N ARG A 86 -9.42 -5.66 9.30
CA ARG A 86 -9.24 -5.92 10.74
C ARG A 86 -10.05 -4.97 11.62
N TYR A 87 -10.03 -3.68 11.29
CA TYR A 87 -10.78 -2.65 12.01
C TYR A 87 -12.03 -2.26 11.22
N LYS A 88 -13.17 -2.88 11.59
CA LYS A 88 -14.44 -2.71 10.88
C LYS A 88 -14.97 -1.27 10.74
N PRO A 89 -14.71 -0.35 11.69
CA PRO A 89 -15.11 1.04 11.49
C PRO A 89 -14.51 1.69 10.25
N TYR A 90 -13.25 1.40 9.88
CA TYR A 90 -12.65 1.93 8.63
C TYR A 90 -13.39 1.45 7.39
N TYR A 91 -13.67 0.15 7.31
CA TYR A 91 -14.48 -0.41 6.23
C TYR A 91 -15.85 0.27 6.12
N THR A 92 -16.51 0.49 7.26
CA THR A 92 -17.83 1.13 7.31
C THR A 92 -17.79 2.59 6.87
N ILE A 93 -16.73 3.33 7.22
CA ILE A 93 -16.54 4.73 6.81
C ILE A 93 -16.35 4.81 5.30
N VAL A 94 -15.43 4.01 4.75
CA VAL A 94 -15.08 4.06 3.33
C VAL A 94 -16.24 3.56 2.46
N THR A 95 -16.96 2.51 2.85
CA THR A 95 -18.12 1.99 2.09
C THR A 95 -19.30 2.94 2.02
N LYS A 96 -19.42 3.85 2.99
CA LYS A 96 -20.45 4.89 3.00
C LYS A 96 -20.05 6.13 2.20
N ASP A 97 -18.80 6.26 1.77
CA ASP A 97 -18.34 7.37 0.95
C ASP A 97 -18.44 7.03 -0.55
N PRO A 98 -19.40 7.61 -1.30
CA PRO A 98 -19.51 7.41 -2.75
C PRO A 98 -18.33 8.03 -3.54
N HIS A 99 -17.51 8.85 -2.89
CA HIS A 99 -16.34 9.49 -3.49
C HIS A 99 -15.02 8.80 -3.11
N ALA A 100 -15.08 7.66 -2.40
CA ALA A 100 -13.90 6.87 -2.07
C ALA A 100 -13.13 6.45 -3.34
N SER A 101 -11.83 6.70 -3.34
CA SER A 101 -10.97 6.44 -4.50
C SER A 101 -10.30 5.07 -4.42
N PHE A 102 -10.03 4.43 -5.56
CA PHE A 102 -9.30 3.17 -5.59
C PHE A 102 -7.83 3.44 -5.87
N VAL A 103 -6.94 2.98 -5.00
CA VAL A 103 -5.49 3.19 -5.10
C VAL A 103 -4.83 1.84 -5.17
N PHE A 104 -4.06 1.56 -6.21
CA PHE A 104 -3.40 0.26 -6.36
C PHE A 104 -1.96 0.43 -6.84
N PRO A 105 -1.01 -0.41 -6.40
CA PRO A 105 0.30 -0.47 -7.02
C PRO A 105 0.17 -0.72 -8.53
N LEU A 106 0.97 -0.01 -9.34
CA LEU A 106 1.01 -0.23 -10.78
C LEU A 106 1.41 -1.67 -11.07
N GLY A 107 0.72 -2.28 -12.04
CA GLY A 107 0.95 -3.68 -12.43
C GLY A 107 0.41 -4.72 -11.44
N SER A 108 -0.21 -4.32 -10.34
CA SER A 108 -0.90 -5.25 -9.44
C SER A 108 -2.14 -5.86 -10.11
N SER A 109 -2.54 -7.05 -9.65
CA SER A 109 -3.75 -7.72 -10.11
C SER A 109 -5.02 -6.83 -10.02
N PRO A 110 -5.32 -6.16 -8.88
CA PRO A 110 -6.49 -5.28 -8.82
C PRO A 110 -6.37 -4.09 -9.78
N ALA A 111 -5.18 -3.52 -9.99
CA ALA A 111 -4.97 -2.45 -10.97
C ALA A 111 -5.31 -2.89 -12.41
N PHE A 112 -5.08 -4.17 -12.74
CA PHE A 112 -5.39 -4.76 -14.04
C PHE A 112 -6.88 -5.06 -14.22
N HIS A 113 -7.54 -5.59 -13.18
CA HIS A 113 -8.96 -5.99 -13.26
C HIS A 113 -9.91 -4.80 -13.13
N PHE A 114 -9.56 -3.77 -12.35
CA PHE A 114 -10.44 -2.66 -12.02
C PHE A 114 -11.08 -1.96 -13.24
N PRO A 115 -10.33 -1.58 -14.30
CA PRO A 115 -10.93 -0.93 -15.47
C PRO A 115 -12.00 -1.77 -16.16
N ARG A 116 -11.80 -3.10 -16.23
CA ARG A 116 -12.76 -4.02 -16.84
C ARG A 116 -14.04 -4.11 -16.01
N ILE A 117 -13.90 -4.22 -14.69
CA ILE A 117 -15.04 -4.30 -13.77
C ILE A 117 -15.84 -2.99 -13.84
N MET A 118 -15.19 -1.84 -13.77
CA MET A 118 -15.89 -0.54 -13.82
C MET A 118 -16.56 -0.28 -15.17
N ALA A 119 -15.98 -0.74 -16.27
CA ALA A 119 -16.62 -0.68 -17.59
C ALA A 119 -17.92 -1.49 -17.63
N PHE A 120 -17.96 -2.67 -17.00
CA PHE A 120 -19.17 -3.49 -16.88
C PHE A 120 -20.28 -2.79 -16.08
N TYR A 121 -19.93 -2.09 -15.00
CA TYR A 121 -20.89 -1.31 -14.19
C TYR A 121 -21.22 0.08 -14.78
N HIS A 122 -20.70 0.41 -15.97
CA HIS A 122 -20.84 1.73 -16.60
C HIS A 122 -20.41 2.91 -15.68
N GLN A 123 -19.39 2.68 -14.85
CA GLN A 123 -18.88 3.67 -13.91
C GLN A 123 -17.67 4.39 -14.49
N HIS A 124 -17.64 5.71 -14.32
CA HIS A 124 -16.56 6.54 -14.83
C HIS A 124 -15.66 7.05 -13.70
N PHE A 125 -14.36 6.91 -13.92
CA PHE A 125 -13.33 7.32 -12.98
C PHE A 125 -12.29 8.19 -13.68
N ARG A 126 -11.76 9.18 -12.95
CA ARG A 126 -10.53 9.86 -13.33
C ARG A 126 -9.35 8.98 -12.92
N ARG A 127 -8.44 8.76 -13.84
CA ARG A 127 -7.25 7.94 -13.62
C ARG A 127 -6.02 8.82 -13.50
N TYR A 128 -5.30 8.66 -12.40
CA TYR A 128 -4.01 9.30 -12.16
C TYR A 128 -2.93 8.23 -11.94
N ILE A 129 -1.68 8.58 -12.22
CA ILE A 129 -0.52 7.75 -11.87
C ILE A 129 0.39 8.62 -11.01
N PHE A 130 0.66 8.15 -9.78
CA PHE A 130 1.58 8.81 -8.84
C PHE A 130 2.52 7.76 -8.27
N ASP A 131 3.83 8.01 -8.34
CA ASP A 131 4.82 7.28 -7.58
C ASP A 131 4.66 5.75 -7.60
N GLY A 132 4.43 5.17 -8.79
CA GLY A 132 4.27 3.71 -8.90
C GLY A 132 2.89 3.17 -8.51
N TYR A 133 1.89 4.02 -8.29
CA TYR A 133 0.50 3.68 -8.03
C TYR A 133 -0.42 4.25 -9.11
N VAL A 134 -1.54 3.57 -9.35
CA VAL A 134 -2.68 4.09 -10.08
C VAL A 134 -3.77 4.49 -9.10
N VAL A 135 -4.33 5.69 -9.29
CA VAL A 135 -5.44 6.20 -8.50
C VAL A 135 -6.65 6.38 -9.42
N TYR A 136 -7.75 5.73 -9.07
CA TYR A 136 -9.04 5.87 -9.74
C TYR A 136 -9.99 6.65 -8.83
N GLN A 137 -10.23 7.91 -9.16
CA GLN A 137 -11.13 8.78 -8.43
C GLN A 137 -12.53 8.77 -9.08
N PRO A 138 -13.60 8.47 -8.33
CA PRO A 138 -14.96 8.50 -8.87
C PRO A 138 -15.28 9.86 -9.49
N MET A 139 -15.90 9.87 -10.67
CA MET A 139 -16.51 11.11 -11.17
C MET A 139 -17.76 11.43 -10.34
N ARG A 140 -18.17 12.71 -10.30
CA ARG A 140 -19.29 13.20 -9.45
C ARG A 140 -20.61 12.43 -9.61
N ASN A 141 -20.80 11.72 -10.71
CA ASN A 141 -22.01 10.95 -11.03
C ASN A 141 -21.82 9.43 -10.85
N SER A 142 -20.66 8.99 -10.37
CA SER A 142 -20.37 7.59 -10.05
C SER A 142 -21.08 7.21 -8.75
N ASN A 143 -21.82 6.10 -8.77
CA ASN A 143 -22.52 5.55 -7.60
C ASN A 143 -22.02 4.14 -7.27
N PHE A 144 -20.78 3.82 -7.66
CA PHE A 144 -20.21 2.52 -7.37
C PHE A 144 -20.02 2.33 -5.86
N GLN A 145 -20.61 1.27 -5.33
CA GLN A 145 -20.39 0.80 -3.96
C GLN A 145 -20.03 -0.68 -4.03
N ILE A 146 -19.10 -1.10 -3.16
CA ILE A 146 -18.80 -2.53 -3.02
C ILE A 146 -19.93 -3.15 -2.21
N ASP A 147 -20.63 -4.12 -2.82
CA ASP A 147 -21.74 -4.81 -2.17
C ASP A 147 -21.25 -5.54 -0.91
N ASN A 148 -21.94 -5.30 0.20
CA ASN A 148 -21.70 -5.96 1.48
C ASN A 148 -22.43 -7.31 1.50
N THR A 149 -21.87 -8.33 0.84
CA THR A 149 -22.28 -9.73 1.10
C THR A 149 -21.60 -10.28 2.34
#